data_AF-A0A2T1D0S7-F1
#
_entry.id   AF-A0A2T1D0S7-F1
#
_cell.length_a   1.000
_cell.length_b   1.000
_cell.length_c   1.000
_cell.angle_alpha   90.00
_cell.angle_beta   90.00
_cell.angle_gamma   90.00
#
_symmetry.space_group_name_H-M   'P 1'
#
loop_
_entity.id
_entity.type
_entity.pdbx_description
1 polymer ?
#
loop_
_entity_poly.entity_id
_entity_poly.type
_entity_poly.pdbx_seq_one_letter_code
_entity_poly.pdbx_strand_id
1 'polypeptide(L)' 'MSKRVHITLPDYIYESLELWADRQGRPTASLIAFIVETAVLEAKKKGDIPPEPEDPKSDR' A
#
# COMPACT_ATOMS: atom_id res chain seq x y z
N MET A 1 -4.08 -4.90 12.20
CA MET A 1 -5.09 -5.64 11.40
C MET A 1 -4.86 -5.34 9.94
N SER A 2 -4.77 -6.35 9.06
CA SER A 2 -4.68 -6.14 7.61
C SER A 2 -6.07 -6.26 6.96
N LYS A 3 -6.34 -5.45 5.94
CA LYS A 3 -7.56 -5.55 5.11
C LYS A 3 -7.17 -6.04 3.72
N ARG A 4 -7.95 -6.94 3.13
CA ARG A 4 -7.76 -7.41 1.75
C ARG A 4 -8.58 -6.53 0.81
N VAL A 5 -7.94 -6.06 -0.24
CA VAL A 5 -8.58 -5.29 -1.32
C VAL A 5 -8.23 -5.94 -2.66
N HIS A 6 -9.12 -5.82 -3.64
CA HIS A 6 -8.83 -6.16 -5.03
C HIS A 6 -8.53 -4.87 -5.80
N ILE A 7 -7.43 -4.86 -6.53
CA ILE A 7 -7.01 -3.74 -7.37
C ILE A 7 -6.93 -4.20 -8.82
N THR A 8 -7.32 -3.34 -9.76
CA THR A 8 -7.11 -3.57 -11.19
C THR A 8 -6.00 -2.63 -11.65
N LEU A 9 -4.98 -3.17 -12.30
CA LEU A 9 -3.81 -2.42 -12.79
C LEU A 9 -3.69 -2.61 -14.31
N PRO A 10 -3.18 -1.61 -15.04
CA PRO A 10 -2.76 -1.83 -16.41
C PRO A 10 -1.67 -2.89 -16.50
N ASP A 11 -1.71 -3.73 -17.53
CA ASP A 11 -0.79 -4.87 -17.70
C ASP A 11 0.69 -4.45 -17.60
N TYR A 12 1.08 -3.38 -18.31
CA TYR A 12 2.46 -2.87 -18.31
C TYR A 12 2.97 -2.46 -16.91
N ILE A 13 2.07 -2.03 -16.01
CA ILE A 13 2.41 -1.71 -14.62
C ILE A 13 2.60 -3.01 -13.84
N TYR A 14 1.70 -3.98 -14.02
CA TYR A 14 1.79 -5.27 -13.34
C TYR A 14 3.08 -6.00 -13.70
N GLU A 15 3.43 -6.06 -14.99
CA GLU A 15 4.68 -6.68 -15.48
C GLU A 15 5.93 -6.03 -14.83
N SER A 16 5.93 -4.70 -14.71
CA SER A 16 7.02 -3.97 -14.07
C SER A 16 7.13 -4.31 -12.58
N LEU A 17 5.99 -4.46 -11.89
CA LEU A 17 5.94 -4.85 -10.48
C LEU A 17 6.39 -6.31 -10.27
N GLU A 18 5.99 -7.21 -11.16
CA GLU A 18 6.38 -8.62 -11.13
C GLU A 18 7.90 -8.76 -11.27
N LEU A 19 8.48 -8.13 -12.29
CA LEU A 19 9.94 -8.12 -12.48
C LEU A 19 10.68 -7.54 -11.26
N TRP A 20 10.12 -6.50 -10.65
CA TRP A 20 10.73 -5.90 -9.46
C TRP A 20 10.64 -6.83 -8.24
N ALA A 21 9.50 -7.49 -8.05
CA ALA A 21 9.30 -8.43 -6.95
C ALA A 21 10.23 -9.65 -7.06
N ASP A 22 10.38 -10.18 -8.27
CA ASP A 22 11.26 -11.30 -8.58
C ASP A 22 12.72 -10.98 -8.26
N ARG A 23 13.20 -9.78 -8.62
CA ARG A 23 14.55 -9.32 -8.27
C ARG A 23 14.80 -9.24 -6.77
N GLN A 24 13.76 -9.08 -5.97
CA GLN A 24 13.84 -9.06 -4.50
C GLN A 24 13.55 -10.41 -3.85
N GLY A 25 13.20 -11.44 -4.63
CA GLY A 25 12.83 -12.76 -4.12
C GLY A 25 11.57 -12.74 -3.24
N ARG A 26 10.60 -11.86 -3.54
CA ARG A 26 9.37 -11.73 -2.76
C ARG A 26 8.11 -11.78 -3.64
N PRO A 27 6.94 -12.16 -3.09
CA PRO A 27 5.69 -12.14 -3.85
C PRO A 27 5.31 -10.73 -4.34
N THR A 28 4.79 -10.62 -5.56
CA THR A 28 4.31 -9.36 -6.16
C THR A 28 3.30 -8.63 -5.27
N ALA A 29 2.36 -9.37 -4.65
CA ALA A 29 1.39 -8.79 -3.73
C ALA A 29 2.05 -8.13 -2.50
N SER A 30 3.13 -8.72 -1.97
CA SER A 30 3.87 -8.15 -0.85
C SER A 30 4.61 -6.88 -1.25
N LEU A 31 5.18 -6.83 -2.47
CA LEU A 31 5.77 -5.60 -3.02
C LEU A 31 4.71 -4.50 -3.15
N ILE A 32 3.55 -4.81 -3.72
CA ILE A 32 2.46 -3.86 -3.91
C ILE A 32 2.00 -3.30 -2.56
N ALA A 33 1.79 -4.17 -1.56
CA ALA A 33 1.39 -3.74 -0.22
C ALA A 33 2.40 -2.74 0.38
N PHE A 34 3.70 -3.03 0.27
CA PHE A 34 4.76 -2.15 0.73
C PHE A 34 4.79 -0.79 -0.02
N ILE A 35 4.61 -0.80 -1.34
CA ILE A 35 4.57 0.44 -2.13
C ILE A 35 3.38 1.30 -1.72
N VAL A 36 2.20 0.70 -1.56
CA VAL A 36 0.98 1.41 -1.14
C VAL A 36 1.16 2.00 0.25
N GLU A 37 1.70 1.24 1.20
CA GLU A 37 1.99 1.73 2.55
C GLU A 37 2.96 2.93 2.50
N THR A 38 4.07 2.80 1.77
CA THR A 38 5.06 3.87 1.63
C THR A 38 4.44 5.14 1.05
N ALA A 39 3.66 5.00 -0.04
CA ALA A 39 2.99 6.12 -0.68
C ALA A 39 2.00 6.83 0.27
N VAL A 40 1.23 6.07 1.05
CA VAL A 40 0.30 6.63 2.05
C VAL A 40 1.07 7.36 3.16
N LEU A 41 2.17 6.81 3.66
CA LEU A 41 2.99 7.45 4.68
C LEU A 41 3.61 8.77 4.18
N GLU A 42 4.08 8.79 2.93
CA GLU A 42 4.58 10.02 2.30
C GLU A 42 3.49 11.07 2.13
N ALA A 43 2.29 10.67 1.67
CA ALA A 43 1.14 11.56 1.54
C ALA A 43 0.70 12.13 2.89
N LYS A 44 0.69 11.31 3.96
CA LYS A 44 0.45 11.79 5.34
C LYS A 44 1.50 12.81 5.77
N LYS A 45 2.79 12.57 5.49
CA LYS A 45 3.88 13.51 5.82
C LYS A 45 3.76 14.85 5.08
N LYS A 46 3.27 14.83 3.84
CA LYS A 46 3.04 16.05 3.03
C LYS A 46 1.78 16.81 3.44
N GLY A 47 0.88 16.18 4.19
CA GLY A 47 -0.44 16.74 4.52
C GLY A 47 -1.50 16.52 3.45
N ASP A 48 -1.24 15.68 2.45
CA ASP A 48 -2.20 15.35 1.38
C ASP A 48 -3.36 14.47 1.91
N ILE A 49 -3.08 13.67 2.94
CA ILE A 49 -4.06 12.86 3.65
C ILE A 49 -4.23 13.47 5.05
N PRO A 50 -5.46 13.88 5.43
CA PRO A 50 -5.71 14.39 6.76
C PRO A 50 -5.37 13.33 7.82
N PRO A 51 -4.92 13.72 9.03
CA PRO A 51 -4.74 12.77 10.12
C PRO A 51 -6.05 12.04 10.36
N GLU A 52 -5.95 10.73 10.67
CA GLU A 52 -7.13 9.96 11.02
C GLU A 52 -7.87 10.69 12.16
N PRO A 53 -9.19 10.94 12.04
CA PRO A 53 -9.94 11.46 13.17
C PRO A 53 -9.76 10.46 14.32
N GLU A 54 -9.43 10.96 15.52
CA GLU A 54 -9.37 10.14 16.72
C GLU A 54 -10.72 9.45 16.88
N ASP A 55 -10.77 8.16 16.54
CA ASP A 55 -11.99 7.38 16.63
C ASP A 55 -12.27 7.13 18.13
N PRO A 56 -13.35 7.67 18.72
CA PRO A 56 -13.58 7.62 20.17
C PRO A 56 -14.03 6.23 20.68
N LYS A 57 -13.60 5.15 20.02
CA LYS A 57 -13.99 3.77 20.31
C LYS A 57 -12.83 2.83 20.61
N SER A 58 -11.66 3.36 20.98
CA SER A 58 -10.59 2.56 21.60
C SER A 58 -10.67 2.59 23.13
N ASP A 59 -11.88 2.48 23.68
CA ASP A 59 -12.10 2.28 25.12
C ASP A 59 -13.38 1.45 25.30
N ARG A 60 -13.30 0.15 24.95
CA ARG A 60 -14.29 -0.90 25.32
C ARG A 60 -13.76 -2.30 25.06
#